data_AF-A0A8T2QZK0-F1
#
_entry.id   AF-A0A8T2QZK0-F1
#
_cell.length_a   1.000
_cell.length_b   1.000
_cell.length_c   1.000
_cell.angle_alpha   90.00
_cell.angle_beta   90.00
_cell.angle_gamma   90.00
#
_symmetry.space_group_name_H-M   'P 1'
#
loop_
_entity.id
_entity.type
_entity.pdbx_description
1 polymer ?
#
loop_
_entity_poly.entity_id
_entity_poly.type
_entity_poly.pdbx_seq_one_letter_code
_entity_poly.pdbx_strand_id
1 'polypeptide(L)'
;MHSILKKSKQQGATYLKDRDAISTVAKKPRLFDAARTEAVKRKKVCDLMRLGGNILRQIMQHRWAWPFLQPVDVEGLQLHDYYQIIRNPMDLGTIRSRLEAKDGTGYGHVRELCEDVRLVFRNAMLYNESWTEVHVMAKALLAKFENKWKTSIEPRLLEEEEKLFEDQSEGYMVEVARVRTQDEQTAEQLHKDVLSQLTGVEKKLNDLLARFLSKSRPMKAEERRELYSRLKGLPAGSMSRVAELVSSGNGDKIDSDDISVDLETLDSSTLWRLHFFEKLVTQHVQEQAVSTSQIASSHQAK
;
A
#
# COMPACT_ATOMS: atom_id res chain seq x y z
N MET A 1 -1.99 -3.85 26.82
CA MET A 1 -1.26 -3.53 25.57
C MET A 1 -0.10 -4.49 25.24
N HIS A 2 0.44 -5.31 26.16
CA HIS A 2 1.59 -6.19 25.86
C HIS A 2 1.26 -7.57 25.25
N SER A 3 0.00 -7.96 25.08
CA SER A 3 -0.38 -9.29 24.57
C SER A 3 -0.63 -9.36 23.06
N ILE A 4 -0.83 -8.21 22.40
CA ILE A 4 -1.23 -8.15 20.98
C ILE A 4 -0.01 -8.23 20.03
N LEU A 5 1.20 -7.95 20.52
CA LEU A 5 2.44 -7.87 19.73
C LEU A 5 3.13 -9.22 19.45
N LYS A 6 2.65 -10.35 20.01
CA LYS A 6 3.32 -11.66 19.82
C LYS A 6 2.74 -12.55 18.72
N LYS A 7 1.59 -12.21 18.12
CA LYS A 7 0.99 -13.02 17.03
C LYS A 7 1.38 -12.59 15.62
N SER A 8 2.11 -11.48 15.43
CA SER A 8 2.40 -10.95 14.08
C SER A 8 3.60 -11.60 13.37
N LYS A 9 4.30 -12.57 13.98
CA LYS A 9 5.54 -13.16 13.40
C LYS A 9 5.38 -14.52 12.72
N GLN A 10 4.18 -15.07 12.59
CA GLN A 10 3.98 -16.39 11.96
C GLN A 10 2.99 -16.46 10.78
N GLN A 11 2.46 -15.32 10.29
CA GLN A 11 1.50 -15.31 9.16
C GLN A 11 2.04 -14.62 7.89
N GLY A 12 3.36 -14.51 7.73
CA GLY A 12 3.99 -13.83 6.60
C GLY A 12 4.30 -14.69 5.37
N ALA A 13 3.86 -15.96 5.31
CA ALA A 13 4.37 -16.91 4.31
C ALA A 13 3.33 -17.50 3.32
N THR A 14 2.09 -17.02 3.29
CA THR A 14 1.05 -17.60 2.42
C THR A 14 0.20 -16.54 1.71
N TYR A 15 0.82 -15.66 0.94
CA TYR A 15 0.11 -14.73 0.03
C TYR A 15 0.90 -14.53 -1.27
N LEU A 16 1.17 -15.62 -2.01
CA LEU A 16 1.78 -15.56 -3.36
C LEU A 16 1.14 -16.55 -4.36
N LYS A 17 -0.10 -16.95 -4.13
CA LYS A 17 -0.94 -17.62 -5.14
C LYS A 17 -2.29 -16.94 -5.13
N ASP A 18 -2.47 -16.05 -6.10
CA ASP A 18 -3.74 -15.65 -6.74
C ASP A 18 -3.51 -14.28 -7.39
N ARG A 19 -2.76 -14.29 -8.50
CA ARG A 19 -2.44 -13.10 -9.31
C ARG A 19 -3.53 -12.73 -10.31
N ASP A 20 -4.57 -13.56 -10.46
CA ASP A 20 -5.58 -13.41 -11.52
C ASP A 20 -6.96 -12.90 -11.03
N ALA A 21 -7.08 -12.45 -9.77
CA ALA A 21 -8.36 -11.99 -9.21
C ALA A 21 -8.51 -10.45 -9.05
N ILE A 22 -7.53 -9.63 -9.48
CA ILE A 22 -7.45 -8.19 -9.14
C ILE A 22 -7.83 -7.28 -10.32
N SER A 23 -8.57 -7.78 -11.32
CA SER A 23 -9.05 -6.93 -12.45
C SER A 23 -10.49 -6.40 -12.26
N THR A 24 -11.16 -6.69 -11.15
CA THR A 24 -12.50 -6.15 -10.90
C THR A 24 -12.58 -5.58 -9.50
N VAL A 25 -13.18 -4.39 -9.40
CA VAL A 25 -13.53 -3.64 -8.16
C VAL A 25 -12.61 -2.45 -7.87
N ALA A 26 -12.58 -1.49 -8.81
CA ALA A 26 -12.45 -0.07 -8.48
C ALA A 26 -13.71 0.65 -8.96
N LYS A 27 -14.88 0.31 -8.38
CA LYS A 27 -16.10 1.09 -8.59
C LYS A 27 -16.08 2.23 -7.57
N LYS A 28 -16.07 3.48 -8.04
CA LYS A 28 -16.39 4.66 -7.22
C LYS A 28 -17.63 4.36 -6.36
N PRO A 29 -17.64 4.68 -5.05
CA PRO A 29 -18.82 4.44 -4.24
C PRO A 29 -19.97 5.21 -4.86
N ARG A 30 -21.07 4.53 -5.18
CA ARG A 30 -22.29 5.22 -5.64
C ARG A 30 -22.75 6.08 -4.46
N LEU A 31 -23.19 7.32 -4.69
CA LEU A 31 -23.71 8.23 -3.65
C LEU A 31 -24.76 7.56 -2.74
N PHE A 32 -25.50 6.59 -3.29
CA PHE A 32 -26.47 5.76 -2.58
C PHE A 32 -25.85 4.83 -1.50
N ASP A 33 -24.66 4.30 -1.72
CA ASP A 33 -23.98 3.39 -0.79
C ASP A 33 -23.40 4.16 0.42
N ALA A 34 -22.86 5.37 0.18
CA ALA A 34 -22.37 6.23 1.25
C ALA A 34 -23.50 6.71 2.18
N ALA A 35 -24.64 7.12 1.61
CA ALA A 35 -25.82 7.53 2.38
C ALA A 35 -26.39 6.37 3.23
N ARG A 36 -26.37 5.15 2.70
CA ARG A 36 -26.78 3.94 3.43
C ARG A 36 -25.86 3.64 4.62
N THR A 37 -24.55 3.73 4.43
CA THR A 37 -23.57 3.53 5.52
C THR A 37 -23.73 4.58 6.62
N GLU A 38 -23.92 5.83 6.24
CA GLU A 38 -24.17 6.94 7.16
C GLU A 38 -25.47 6.73 7.97
N ALA A 39 -26.54 6.28 7.32
CA ALA A 39 -27.80 5.95 8.00
C ALA A 39 -27.63 4.80 9.02
N VAL A 40 -26.82 3.78 8.69
CA VAL A 40 -26.51 2.68 9.62
C VAL A 40 -25.74 3.17 10.83
N LYS A 41 -24.74 4.04 10.65
CA LYS A 41 -23.99 4.66 11.75
C LYS A 41 -24.91 5.46 12.67
N ARG A 42 -25.77 6.31 12.10
CA ARG A 42 -26.77 7.08 12.86
C ARG A 42 -27.72 6.20 13.65
N LYS A 43 -28.16 5.08 13.06
CA LYS A 43 -29.01 4.11 13.75
C LYS A 43 -28.30 3.49 14.96
N LYS A 44 -27.03 3.10 14.83
CA LYS A 44 -26.24 2.57 15.95
C LYS A 44 -26.08 3.58 17.08
N VAL A 45 -25.75 4.83 16.76
CA VAL A 45 -25.66 5.91 17.75
C VAL A 45 -26.99 6.07 18.49
N CYS A 46 -28.11 6.07 17.77
CA CYS A 46 -29.45 6.13 18.37
C CYS A 46 -29.73 4.92 19.28
N ASP A 47 -29.35 3.71 18.88
CA ASP A 47 -29.53 2.49 19.67
C ASP A 47 -28.71 2.52 20.97
N LEU A 48 -27.45 2.96 20.90
CA LEU A 48 -26.58 3.15 22.07
C LEU A 48 -27.12 4.19 23.02
N MET A 49 -27.58 5.33 22.50
CA MET A 49 -28.23 6.38 23.28
C MET A 49 -29.48 5.86 24.00
N ARG A 50 -30.32 5.06 23.32
CA ARG A 50 -31.49 4.43 23.93
C ARG A 50 -31.10 3.45 25.05
N LEU A 51 -30.04 2.66 24.86
CA LEU A 51 -29.52 1.78 25.92
C LEU A 51 -29.01 2.59 27.12
N GLY A 52 -28.26 3.66 26.88
CA GLY A 52 -27.81 4.58 27.94
C GLY A 52 -28.96 5.17 28.72
N GLY A 53 -30.00 5.67 28.03
CA GLY A 53 -31.21 6.17 28.66
C GLY A 53 -31.97 5.12 29.46
N ASN A 54 -32.04 3.87 28.98
CA ASN A 54 -32.66 2.77 29.73
C ASN A 54 -31.91 2.49 31.04
N ILE A 55 -30.57 2.48 31.00
CA ILE A 55 -29.73 2.27 32.19
C ILE A 55 -29.92 3.44 33.16
N LEU A 56 -29.88 4.69 32.68
CA LEU A 56 -30.13 5.87 33.49
C LEU A 56 -31.46 5.76 34.24
N ARG A 57 -32.55 5.41 33.56
CA ARG A 57 -33.87 5.23 34.19
C ARG A 57 -33.85 4.15 35.28
N GLN A 58 -33.16 3.03 35.05
CA GLN A 58 -33.02 1.97 36.06
C GLN A 58 -32.20 2.40 37.29
N ILE A 59 -31.21 3.28 37.10
CA ILE A 59 -30.45 3.87 38.20
C ILE A 59 -31.34 4.85 38.97
N MET A 60 -32.06 5.75 38.29
CA MET A 60 -32.98 6.72 38.91
C MET A 60 -34.12 6.07 39.70
N GLN A 61 -34.58 4.88 39.30
CA GLN A 61 -35.63 4.12 40.00
C GLN A 61 -35.11 3.32 41.19
N HIS A 62 -33.80 3.31 41.44
CA HIS A 62 -33.23 2.58 42.56
C HIS A 62 -33.60 3.26 43.89
N ARG A 63 -33.86 2.46 44.94
CA ARG A 63 -34.21 2.98 46.29
C ARG A 63 -33.17 3.94 46.89
N TRP A 64 -31.92 3.84 46.45
CA TRP A 64 -30.83 4.72 46.90
C TRP A 64 -30.55 5.89 45.96
N ALA A 65 -31.36 6.10 44.93
CA ALA A 65 -31.11 7.16 43.96
C ALA A 65 -31.52 8.55 44.45
N TRP A 66 -32.39 8.63 45.46
CA TRP A 66 -33.07 9.87 45.87
C TRP A 66 -32.15 11.08 46.12
N PRO A 67 -30.93 10.96 46.70
CA PRO A 67 -30.06 12.12 46.90
C PRO A 67 -29.48 12.68 45.60
N PHE A 68 -29.49 11.88 44.54
CA PHE A 68 -28.84 12.17 43.27
C PHE A 68 -29.84 12.58 42.18
N LEU A 69 -31.14 12.66 42.50
CA LEU A 69 -32.19 12.94 41.51
C LEU A 69 -32.31 14.42 41.16
N GLN A 70 -31.82 15.31 42.02
CA GLN A 70 -31.89 16.76 41.88
C GLN A 70 -30.52 17.36 42.21
N PRO A 71 -30.23 18.59 41.75
CA PRO A 71 -29.04 19.32 42.18
C PRO A 71 -28.95 19.38 43.71
N VAL A 72 -27.73 19.32 44.24
CA VAL A 72 -27.51 19.44 45.68
C VAL A 72 -27.97 20.82 46.16
N ASP A 73 -28.86 20.85 47.15
CA ASP A 73 -29.32 22.08 47.80
C ASP A 73 -28.27 22.58 48.79
N VAL A 74 -27.23 23.22 48.25
CA VAL A 74 -26.06 23.71 49.01
C VAL A 74 -26.47 24.72 50.08
N GLU A 75 -27.42 25.60 49.78
CA GLU A 75 -27.90 26.62 50.72
C GLU A 75 -28.76 26.00 51.83
N GLY A 76 -29.74 25.17 51.47
CA GLY A 76 -30.61 24.52 52.44
C GLY A 76 -29.88 23.55 53.37
N LEU A 77 -28.80 22.92 52.89
CA LEU A 77 -27.93 22.03 53.67
C LEU A 77 -26.75 22.74 54.33
N GLN A 78 -26.58 24.05 54.14
CA GLN A 78 -25.50 24.86 54.71
C GLN A 78 -24.08 24.35 54.38
N LEU A 79 -23.88 23.92 53.13
CA LEU A 79 -22.62 23.34 52.66
C LEU A 79 -21.66 24.42 52.11
N HIS A 80 -21.07 25.22 53.00
CA HIS A 80 -20.30 26.42 52.63
C HIS A 80 -19.05 26.19 51.75
N ASP A 81 -18.51 24.98 51.75
CA ASP A 81 -17.32 24.57 50.99
C ASP A 81 -17.64 23.75 49.74
N TYR A 82 -18.92 23.46 49.46
CA TYR A 82 -19.32 22.55 48.38
C TYR A 82 -18.75 22.95 47.02
N TYR A 83 -18.92 24.21 46.60
CA TYR A 83 -18.40 24.69 45.31
C TYR A 83 -16.88 24.92 45.30
N GLN A 84 -16.22 24.86 46.45
CA GLN A 84 -14.76 24.90 46.54
C GLN A 84 -14.16 23.52 46.21
N ILE A 85 -14.85 22.47 46.67
CA ILE A 85 -14.45 21.06 46.48
C ILE A 85 -14.98 20.53 45.15
N ILE A 86 -16.27 20.73 44.87
CA ILE A 86 -16.97 20.22 43.68
C ILE A 86 -17.01 21.28 42.59
N ARG A 87 -16.16 21.08 41.57
CA ARG A 87 -16.00 22.00 40.45
C ARG A 87 -17.12 21.93 39.42
N ASN A 88 -17.62 20.72 39.16
CA ASN A 88 -18.64 20.47 38.15
C ASN A 88 -19.82 19.72 38.80
N PRO A 89 -20.73 20.42 39.50
CA PRO A 89 -21.94 19.81 40.06
C PRO A 89 -22.75 19.10 38.97
N MET A 90 -23.33 17.95 39.30
CA MET A 90 -24.17 17.18 38.38
C MET A 90 -25.15 16.32 39.17
N ASP A 91 -26.33 16.08 38.59
CA ASP A 91 -27.37 15.22 39.14
C ASP A 91 -28.10 14.45 38.02
N LEU A 92 -28.77 13.35 38.39
CA LEU A 92 -29.46 12.48 37.45
C LEU A 92 -30.67 13.14 36.79
N GLY A 93 -31.28 14.14 37.43
CA GLY A 93 -32.40 14.92 36.87
C GLY A 93 -31.94 15.83 35.74
N THR A 94 -30.81 16.51 35.92
CA THR A 94 -30.14 17.32 34.88
C THR A 94 -29.73 16.44 33.70
N ILE A 95 -29.12 15.28 33.96
CA ILE A 95 -28.73 14.33 32.91
C ILE A 95 -29.96 13.84 32.13
N ARG A 96 -31.05 13.48 32.83
CA ARG A 96 -32.30 13.07 32.16
C ARG A 96 -32.84 14.19 31.27
N SER A 97 -32.88 15.42 31.79
CA SER A 97 -33.40 16.57 31.04
C SER A 97 -32.56 16.85 29.79
N ARG A 98 -31.23 16.76 29.90
CA ARG A 98 -30.32 16.90 28.75
C ARG A 98 -30.48 15.76 27.74
N LEU A 99 -30.67 14.53 28.20
CA LEU A 99 -30.93 13.38 27.33
C LEU A 99 -32.24 13.52 26.53
N GLU A 100 -33.25 14.15 27.13
CA GLU A 100 -34.59 14.34 26.55
C GLU A 100 -34.73 15.66 25.77
N ALA A 101 -33.68 16.49 25.72
CA ALA A 101 -33.67 17.78 25.05
C ALA A 101 -33.92 17.63 23.54
N LYS A 102 -34.82 18.48 23.01
CA LYS A 102 -35.23 18.47 21.58
C LYS A 102 -34.67 19.63 20.77
N ASP A 103 -34.00 20.57 21.44
CA ASP A 103 -33.44 21.80 20.88
C ASP A 103 -32.01 21.62 20.33
N GLY A 104 -31.47 20.40 20.35
CA GLY A 104 -30.12 20.08 19.92
C GLY A 104 -29.05 20.24 20.99
N THR A 105 -29.40 20.62 22.23
CA THR A 105 -28.46 20.68 23.37
C THR A 105 -28.19 19.33 24.03
N GLY A 106 -28.88 18.28 23.58
CA GLY A 106 -28.73 16.93 24.09
C GLY A 106 -27.38 16.29 23.79
N TYR A 107 -27.18 15.10 24.34
CA TYR A 107 -25.93 14.33 24.16
C TYR A 107 -25.74 13.89 22.70
N GLY A 108 -24.56 14.16 22.14
CA GLY A 108 -24.18 13.69 20.81
C GLY A 108 -23.71 12.23 20.80
N HIS A 109 -23.14 11.77 21.91
CA HIS A 109 -22.61 10.43 22.05
C HIS A 109 -22.92 9.81 23.42
N VAL A 110 -23.14 8.48 23.46
CA VAL A 110 -23.48 7.75 24.69
C VAL A 110 -22.39 7.84 25.76
N ARG A 111 -21.13 8.04 25.35
CA ARG A 111 -19.99 8.22 26.25
C ARG A 111 -20.15 9.48 27.10
N GLU A 112 -20.62 10.59 26.51
CA GLU A 112 -20.86 11.84 27.24
C GLU A 112 -21.91 11.66 28.33
N LEU A 113 -23.04 11.03 27.98
CA LEU A 113 -24.09 10.66 28.93
C LEU A 113 -23.51 9.88 30.11
N CYS A 114 -22.67 8.88 29.83
CA CYS A 114 -22.10 8.04 30.85
C CYS A 114 -21.05 8.73 31.70
N GLU A 115 -20.29 9.68 31.15
CA GLU A 115 -19.37 10.48 31.94
C GLU A 115 -20.09 11.40 32.93
N ASP A 116 -21.22 11.98 32.55
CA ASP A 116 -22.04 12.76 33.47
C ASP A 116 -22.62 11.87 34.58
N VAL A 117 -23.10 10.65 34.26
CA VAL A 117 -23.57 9.71 35.30
C VAL A 117 -22.46 9.34 36.28
N ARG A 118 -21.24 9.08 35.79
CA ARG A 118 -20.07 8.84 36.66
C ARG A 118 -19.72 10.07 37.48
N LEU A 119 -19.85 11.27 36.91
CA LEU A 119 -19.56 12.53 37.59
C LEU A 119 -20.46 12.73 38.82
N VAL A 120 -21.76 12.42 38.73
CA VAL A 120 -22.68 12.47 39.88
C VAL A 120 -22.11 11.69 41.07
N PHE A 121 -21.75 10.43 40.85
CA PHE A 121 -21.29 9.56 41.93
C PHE A 121 -19.86 9.88 42.37
N ARG A 122 -18.97 10.28 41.46
CA ARG A 122 -17.62 10.74 41.81
C ARG A 122 -17.65 11.99 42.67
N ASN A 123 -18.48 12.98 42.34
CA ASN A 123 -18.66 14.16 43.16
C ASN A 123 -19.19 13.83 44.55
N ALA A 124 -20.20 12.94 44.61
CA ALA A 124 -20.74 12.48 45.88
C ALA A 124 -19.67 11.80 46.75
N MET A 125 -18.87 10.91 46.17
CA MET A 125 -17.79 10.22 46.90
C MET A 125 -16.60 11.12 47.23
N LEU A 126 -16.38 12.20 46.45
CA LEU A 126 -15.32 13.17 46.69
C LEU A 126 -15.67 14.10 47.85
N TYR A 127 -16.91 14.59 47.88
CA TYR A 127 -17.35 15.51 48.93
C TYR A 127 -17.67 14.79 50.24
N ASN A 128 -18.26 13.60 50.16
CA ASN A 128 -18.72 12.88 51.34
C ASN A 128 -17.71 11.82 51.77
N GLU A 129 -17.43 11.78 53.06
CA GLU A 129 -16.55 10.79 53.68
C GLU A 129 -17.05 9.35 53.47
N SER A 130 -16.12 8.41 53.39
CA SER A 130 -16.39 7.02 52.97
C SER A 130 -17.38 6.24 53.84
N TRP A 131 -17.53 6.65 55.11
CA TRP A 131 -18.45 6.03 56.07
C TRP A 131 -19.87 6.63 56.03
N THR A 132 -20.09 7.72 55.31
CA THR A 132 -21.41 8.35 55.20
C THR A 132 -22.33 7.54 54.30
N GLU A 133 -23.64 7.60 54.57
CA GLU A 133 -24.63 6.89 53.78
C GLU A 133 -24.59 7.32 52.30
N VAL A 134 -24.47 8.63 52.04
CA VAL A 134 -24.42 9.17 50.66
C VAL A 134 -23.23 8.60 49.89
N HIS A 135 -22.05 8.48 50.51
CA HIS A 135 -20.89 7.87 49.86
C HIS A 135 -21.13 6.39 49.55
N VAL A 136 -21.66 5.63 50.50
CA VAL A 136 -21.97 4.20 50.32
C VAL A 136 -23.01 4.00 49.20
N MET A 137 -24.06 4.82 49.19
CA MET A 137 -25.10 4.82 48.16
C MET A 137 -24.52 5.14 46.77
N ALA A 138 -23.67 6.18 46.68
CA ALA A 138 -23.01 6.57 45.43
C ALA A 138 -22.11 5.45 44.88
N LYS A 139 -21.29 4.84 45.74
CA LYS A 139 -20.41 3.73 45.39
C LYS A 139 -21.19 2.52 44.87
N ALA A 140 -22.29 2.17 45.54
CA ALA A 140 -23.15 1.05 45.14
C ALA A 140 -23.87 1.31 43.81
N LEU A 141 -24.39 2.52 43.60
CA LEU A 141 -25.05 2.89 42.35
C LEU A 141 -24.08 2.98 41.18
N LEU A 142 -22.87 3.52 41.41
CA LEU A 142 -21.81 3.53 40.41
C LEU A 142 -21.43 2.10 40.01
N ALA A 143 -21.23 1.19 40.97
CA ALA A 143 -20.92 -0.20 40.66
C ALA A 143 -22.04 -0.88 39.83
N LYS A 144 -23.30 -0.63 40.17
CA LYS A 144 -24.46 -1.11 39.41
C LYS A 144 -24.49 -0.53 37.99
N PHE A 145 -24.19 0.76 37.84
CA PHE A 145 -24.10 1.44 36.56
C PHE A 145 -22.97 0.85 35.70
N GLU A 146 -21.76 0.71 36.25
CA GLU A 146 -20.61 0.15 35.54
C GLU A 146 -20.86 -1.28 35.06
N ASN A 147 -21.51 -2.12 35.87
CA ASN A 147 -21.88 -3.46 35.45
C ASN A 147 -22.82 -3.43 34.24
N LYS A 148 -23.84 -2.56 34.26
CA LYS A 148 -24.75 -2.39 33.12
C LYS A 148 -24.06 -1.81 31.88
N TRP A 149 -23.15 -0.85 32.08
CA TRP A 149 -22.32 -0.29 31.01
C TRP A 149 -21.48 -1.38 30.33
N LYS A 150 -20.71 -2.14 31.11
CA LYS A 150 -19.81 -3.21 30.62
C LYS A 150 -20.54 -4.33 29.90
N THR A 151 -21.78 -4.63 30.31
CA THR A 151 -22.57 -5.71 29.71
C THR A 151 -23.38 -5.26 28.50
N SER A 152 -23.85 -4.02 28.47
CA SER A 152 -24.84 -3.57 27.48
C SER A 152 -24.30 -2.57 26.46
N ILE A 153 -23.35 -1.71 26.82
CA ILE A 153 -22.88 -0.62 25.95
C ILE A 153 -21.46 -0.85 25.48
N GLU A 154 -20.53 -1.13 26.40
CA GLU A 154 -19.10 -1.25 26.10
C GLU A 154 -18.78 -2.24 24.97
N PRO A 155 -19.36 -3.45 24.89
CA PRO A 155 -19.04 -4.39 23.82
C PRO A 155 -19.42 -3.85 22.44
N ARG A 156 -20.55 -3.14 22.36
CA ARG A 156 -21.05 -2.56 21.10
C ARG A 156 -20.19 -1.39 20.62
N LEU A 157 -19.63 -0.62 21.56
CA LEU A 157 -18.67 0.44 21.24
C LEU A 157 -17.35 -0.15 20.74
N LEU A 158 -16.83 -1.18 21.42
CA LEU A 158 -15.58 -1.83 21.02
C LEU A 158 -15.70 -2.48 19.63
N GLU A 159 -16.82 -3.15 19.35
CA GLU A 159 -17.11 -3.70 18.01
C GLU A 159 -17.17 -2.61 16.93
N GLU A 160 -17.64 -1.41 17.26
CA GLU A 160 -17.70 -0.29 16.32
C GLU A 160 -16.31 0.33 16.10
N GLU A 161 -15.52 0.49 17.16
CA GLU A 161 -14.14 0.97 17.11
C GLU A 161 -13.24 -0.01 16.33
N GLU A 162 -13.41 -1.32 16.50
CA GLU A 162 -12.69 -2.36 15.76
C GLU A 162 -13.02 -2.34 14.26
N LYS A 163 -14.31 -2.25 13.90
CA LYS A 163 -14.73 -2.14 12.48
C LYS A 163 -14.21 -0.86 11.82
N LEU A 164 -14.19 0.25 12.55
CA LEU A 164 -13.62 1.50 12.05
C LEU A 164 -12.12 1.36 11.76
N PHE A 165 -11.41 0.64 12.62
CA PHE A 165 -9.99 0.35 12.43
C PHE A 165 -9.76 -0.58 11.23
N GLU A 166 -10.57 -1.62 11.08
CA GLU A 166 -10.55 -2.52 9.92
C GLU A 166 -10.82 -1.77 8.61
N ASP A 167 -11.89 -0.98 8.54
CA ASP A 167 -12.24 -0.16 7.37
C ASP A 167 -11.11 0.81 6.99
N GLN A 168 -10.47 1.45 7.98
CA GLN A 168 -9.34 2.35 7.76
C GLN A 168 -8.10 1.61 7.23
N SER A 169 -7.81 0.44 7.80
CA SER A 169 -6.69 -0.40 7.37
C SER A 169 -6.90 -0.92 5.95
N GLU A 170 -8.11 -1.36 5.61
CA GLU A 170 -8.45 -1.82 4.27
C GLU A 170 -8.32 -0.67 3.26
N GLY A 171 -8.84 0.52 3.59
CA GLY A 171 -8.68 1.72 2.76
C GLY A 171 -7.22 2.07 2.51
N TYR A 172 -6.36 1.99 3.53
CA TYR A 172 -4.92 2.21 3.39
C TYR A 172 -4.26 1.16 2.47
N MET A 173 -4.61 -0.11 2.64
CA MET A 173 -4.06 -1.20 1.81
C MET A 173 -4.45 -1.08 0.33
N VAL A 174 -5.70 -0.68 0.05
CA VAL A 174 -6.18 -0.41 -1.32
C VAL A 174 -5.39 0.73 -1.96
N GLU A 175 -5.15 1.81 -1.22
CA GLU A 175 -4.39 2.95 -1.75
C GLU A 175 -2.92 2.59 -2.00
N VAL A 176 -2.28 1.84 -1.09
CA VAL A 176 -0.92 1.33 -1.29
C VAL A 176 -0.83 0.41 -2.51
N ALA A 177 -1.82 -0.47 -2.71
CA ALA A 177 -1.87 -1.33 -3.90
C ALA A 177 -2.03 -0.50 -5.18
N ARG A 178 -2.88 0.52 -5.16
CA ARG A 178 -3.10 1.44 -6.29
C ARG A 178 -1.81 2.16 -6.70
N VAL A 179 -1.08 2.72 -5.74
CA VAL A 179 0.21 3.39 -6.00
C VAL A 179 1.22 2.43 -6.62
N ARG A 180 1.35 1.21 -6.07
CA ARG A 180 2.26 0.19 -6.63
C ARG A 180 1.94 -0.17 -8.09
N THR A 181 0.65 -0.35 -8.41
CA THR A 181 0.25 -0.65 -9.79
C THR A 181 0.55 0.50 -10.75
N GLN A 182 0.44 1.75 -10.28
CA GLN A 182 0.74 2.92 -11.11
C GLN A 182 2.25 3.02 -11.39
N ASP A 183 3.09 2.76 -10.40
CA ASP A 183 4.55 2.71 -10.57
C ASP A 183 4.96 1.61 -11.57
N GLU A 184 4.37 0.41 -11.46
CA GLU A 184 4.65 -0.71 -12.37
C GLU A 184 4.24 -0.40 -13.82
N GLN A 185 3.08 0.23 -14.02
CA GLN A 185 2.64 0.69 -15.35
C GLN A 185 3.56 1.76 -15.95
N THR A 186 4.04 2.70 -15.13
CA THR A 186 4.99 3.72 -15.62
C THR A 186 6.33 3.11 -16.01
N ALA A 187 6.81 2.12 -15.26
CA ALA A 187 8.04 1.38 -15.59
C ALA A 187 7.89 0.58 -16.89
N GLU A 188 6.75 -0.08 -17.10
CA GLU A 188 6.45 -0.83 -18.33
C GLU A 188 6.38 0.10 -19.55
N GLN A 189 5.73 1.26 -19.42
CA GLN A 189 5.67 2.25 -20.49
C GLN A 189 7.06 2.79 -20.84
N LEU A 190 7.88 3.11 -19.84
CA LEU A 190 9.26 3.55 -20.06
C LEU A 190 10.09 2.48 -20.77
N HIS A 191 9.97 1.21 -20.36
CA HIS A 191 10.65 0.09 -21.02
C HIS A 191 10.26 -0.02 -22.50
N LYS A 192 8.96 0.09 -22.80
CA LYS A 192 8.45 0.06 -24.18
C LYS A 192 8.98 1.21 -25.02
N ASP A 193 9.04 2.42 -24.46
CA ASP A 193 9.56 3.60 -25.15
C ASP A 193 11.05 3.47 -25.46
N VAL A 194 11.85 2.97 -24.51
CA VAL A 194 13.29 2.71 -24.72
C VAL A 194 13.51 1.68 -25.82
N LEU A 195 12.76 0.58 -25.82
CA LEU A 195 12.84 -0.43 -26.89
C LEU A 195 12.46 0.13 -28.26
N SER A 196 11.43 0.98 -28.32
CA SER A 196 11.03 1.64 -29.57
C SER A 196 12.11 2.60 -30.08
N GLN A 197 12.79 3.32 -29.18
CA GLN A 197 13.91 4.18 -29.56
C GLN A 197 15.11 3.37 -30.07
N LEU A 198 15.48 2.30 -29.38
CA LEU A 198 16.59 1.42 -29.77
C LEU A 198 16.36 0.80 -31.16
N THR A 199 15.17 0.24 -31.39
CA THR A 199 14.79 -0.32 -32.70
C THR A 199 14.78 0.75 -33.81
N GLY A 200 14.37 1.98 -33.49
CA GLY A 200 14.45 3.11 -34.42
C GLY A 200 15.88 3.51 -34.79
N VAL A 201 16.81 3.49 -33.82
CA VAL A 201 18.24 3.74 -34.06
C VAL A 201 18.85 2.63 -34.91
N GLU A 202 18.55 1.37 -34.57
CA GLU A 202 19.03 0.20 -35.31
C GLU A 202 18.60 0.25 -36.78
N LYS A 203 17.33 0.58 -37.03
CA LYS A 203 16.82 0.74 -38.40
C LYS A 203 17.56 1.84 -39.16
N LYS A 204 17.75 3.01 -38.55
CA LYS A 204 18.50 4.12 -39.17
C LYS A 204 19.95 3.72 -39.50
N LEU A 205 20.60 2.97 -38.62
CA LEU A 205 21.95 2.45 -38.85
C LEU A 205 21.97 1.48 -40.03
N ASN A 206 21.02 0.54 -40.07
CA ASN A 206 20.89 -0.41 -41.17
C ASN A 206 20.58 0.28 -42.52
N ASP A 207 19.75 1.32 -42.52
CA ASP A 207 19.46 2.12 -43.72
C ASP A 207 20.70 2.92 -44.20
N LEU A 208 21.51 3.44 -43.29
CA LEU A 208 22.80 4.07 -43.61
C LEU A 208 23.78 3.07 -44.20
N LEU A 209 23.89 1.89 -43.58
CA LEU A 209 24.74 0.81 -44.06
C LEU A 209 24.29 0.34 -45.45
N ALA A 210 22.99 0.12 -45.67
CA ALA A 210 22.45 -0.25 -46.97
C ALA A 210 22.74 0.81 -48.05
N ARG A 211 22.57 2.10 -47.73
CA ARG A 211 22.91 3.20 -48.64
C ARG A 211 24.41 3.24 -48.98
N PHE A 212 25.28 3.01 -48.00
CA PHE A 212 26.72 2.94 -48.24
C PHE A 212 27.07 1.74 -49.14
N LEU A 213 26.57 0.55 -48.82
CA LEU A 213 26.86 -0.68 -49.54
C LEU A 213 26.29 -0.70 -50.96
N SER A 214 25.15 -0.03 -51.19
CA SER A 214 24.57 0.11 -52.54
C SER A 214 25.48 0.89 -53.50
N LYS A 215 26.41 1.69 -52.98
CA LYS A 215 27.43 2.41 -53.77
C LYS A 215 28.73 1.61 -53.91
N SER A 216 28.87 0.48 -53.24
CA SER A 216 30.07 -0.35 -53.30
C SER A 216 30.09 -1.16 -54.61
N ARG A 217 31.27 -1.25 -55.22
CA ARG A 217 31.49 -2.08 -56.42
C ARG A 217 31.25 -3.57 -56.13
N PRO A 218 30.92 -4.41 -57.11
CA PRO A 218 30.89 -5.86 -56.90
C PRO A 218 32.27 -6.39 -56.45
N MET A 219 32.29 -7.33 -55.50
CA MET A 219 33.52 -8.02 -55.10
C MET A 219 33.97 -8.97 -56.21
N LYS A 220 35.28 -9.03 -56.50
CA LYS A 220 35.86 -9.99 -57.46
C LYS A 220 35.89 -11.40 -56.86
N ALA A 221 35.94 -12.43 -57.71
CA ALA A 221 35.94 -13.83 -57.27
C ALA A 221 37.10 -14.17 -56.31
N GLU A 222 38.27 -13.57 -56.52
CA GLU A 222 39.43 -13.72 -55.64
C GLU A 222 39.19 -13.10 -54.25
N GLU A 223 38.60 -11.90 -54.19
CA GLU A 223 38.29 -11.19 -52.95
C GLU A 223 37.25 -11.95 -52.10
N ARG A 224 36.29 -12.63 -52.76
CA ARG A 224 35.31 -13.49 -52.09
C ARG A 224 35.96 -14.71 -51.44
N ARG A 225 36.90 -15.35 -52.15
CA ARG A 225 37.62 -16.52 -51.64
C ARG A 225 38.50 -16.18 -50.44
N GLU A 226 39.16 -15.01 -50.49
CA GLU A 226 39.99 -14.53 -49.39
C GLU A 226 39.15 -14.13 -48.16
N LEU A 227 37.98 -13.51 -48.37
CA LEU A 227 37.04 -13.21 -47.30
C LEU A 227 36.59 -14.48 -46.57
N TYR A 228 36.26 -15.54 -47.31
CA TYR A 228 35.85 -16.82 -46.73
C TYR A 228 36.96 -17.45 -45.86
N SER A 229 38.21 -17.39 -46.32
CA SER A 229 39.35 -17.88 -45.55
C SER A 229 39.52 -17.09 -44.23
N ARG A 230 39.26 -15.79 -44.25
CA ARG A 230 39.36 -14.94 -43.06
C ARG A 230 38.20 -15.12 -42.10
N LEU A 231 36.98 -15.29 -42.61
CA LEU A 231 35.79 -15.59 -41.80
C LEU A 231 35.95 -16.90 -41.01
N LYS A 232 36.56 -17.92 -41.62
CA LYS A 232 36.90 -19.19 -40.92
C LYS A 232 37.89 -19.03 -39.78
N GLY A 233 38.72 -17.98 -39.81
CA GLY A 233 39.70 -17.68 -38.77
C GLY A 233 39.16 -16.82 -37.64
N LEU A 234 37.88 -16.43 -37.66
CA LEU A 234 37.30 -15.59 -36.62
C LEU A 234 37.09 -16.37 -35.30
N PRO A 235 37.13 -15.67 -34.15
CA PRO A 235 36.85 -16.28 -32.86
C PRO A 235 35.44 -16.90 -32.80
N ALA A 236 35.29 -18.03 -32.09
CA ALA A 236 34.03 -18.77 -32.01
C ALA A 236 32.81 -17.91 -31.62
N GLY A 237 32.99 -16.90 -30.76
CA GLY A 237 31.93 -15.97 -30.36
C GLY A 237 31.45 -14.99 -31.44
N SER A 238 32.14 -14.90 -32.58
CA SER A 238 31.78 -14.01 -33.71
C SER A 238 30.90 -14.71 -34.75
N MET A 239 30.85 -16.04 -34.73
CA MET A 239 30.14 -16.84 -35.75
C MET A 239 28.63 -16.64 -35.71
N SER A 240 28.05 -16.46 -34.51
CA SER A 240 26.62 -16.16 -34.36
C SER A 240 26.21 -14.86 -35.07
N ARG A 241 27.07 -13.84 -35.03
CA ARG A 241 26.82 -12.56 -35.72
C ARG A 241 27.00 -12.68 -37.23
N VAL A 242 27.93 -13.51 -37.69
CA VAL A 242 28.11 -13.83 -39.12
C VAL A 242 26.87 -14.54 -39.67
N ALA A 243 26.34 -15.54 -38.95
CA ALA A 243 25.10 -16.23 -39.32
C ALA A 243 23.90 -15.29 -39.41
N GLU A 244 23.78 -14.36 -38.47
CA GLU A 244 22.73 -13.34 -38.45
C GLU A 244 22.83 -12.37 -39.65
N LEU A 245 24.03 -11.90 -39.97
CA LEU A 245 24.27 -11.02 -41.12
C LEU A 245 23.92 -11.70 -42.45
N VAL A 246 24.25 -12.98 -42.61
CA VAL A 246 23.89 -13.76 -43.81
C VAL A 246 22.38 -13.99 -43.90
N SER A 247 21.75 -14.38 -42.79
CA SER A 247 20.30 -14.60 -42.73
C SER A 247 19.51 -13.31 -43.01
N SER A 248 20.02 -12.16 -42.59
CA SER A 248 19.40 -10.85 -42.84
C SER A 248 19.44 -10.39 -44.30
N GLY A 249 20.36 -10.94 -45.11
CA GLY A 249 20.55 -10.56 -46.50
C GLY A 249 19.76 -11.43 -47.49
N ASN A 250 19.67 -12.74 -47.23
CA ASN A 250 19.04 -13.71 -48.14
C ASN A 250 17.66 -14.23 -47.69
N GLY A 251 17.20 -13.90 -46.48
CA GLY A 251 15.84 -14.24 -46.01
C GLY A 251 15.64 -15.66 -45.48
N ASP A 252 16.64 -16.55 -45.59
CA ASP A 252 16.59 -17.92 -45.05
C ASP A 252 17.30 -18.04 -43.70
N LYS A 253 16.71 -18.83 -42.78
CA LYS A 253 17.29 -19.15 -41.46
C LYS A 253 18.40 -20.19 -41.61
N ILE A 254 19.63 -19.82 -41.28
CA ILE A 254 20.77 -20.75 -41.24
C ILE A 254 21.03 -21.13 -39.78
N ASP A 255 21.16 -22.43 -39.51
CA ASP A 255 21.41 -22.96 -38.16
C ASP A 255 22.85 -22.65 -37.69
N SER A 256 23.02 -22.36 -36.41
CA SER A 256 24.24 -21.77 -35.81
C SER A 256 25.51 -22.63 -35.94
N ASP A 257 25.34 -23.96 -36.04
CA ASP A 257 26.44 -24.90 -35.78
C ASP A 257 27.12 -25.43 -37.06
N ASP A 258 26.58 -25.17 -38.27
CA ASP A 258 27.24 -25.56 -39.52
C ASP A 258 26.95 -24.54 -40.65
N ILE A 259 27.80 -23.50 -40.72
CA ILE A 259 27.71 -22.44 -41.73
C ILE A 259 28.41 -22.94 -43.03
N SER A 260 27.78 -23.86 -43.76
CA SER A 260 28.14 -24.15 -45.16
C SER A 260 27.50 -23.11 -46.08
N VAL A 261 27.93 -21.86 -45.99
CA VAL A 261 27.38 -20.76 -46.81
C VAL A 261 27.86 -20.89 -48.26
N ASP A 262 26.92 -21.21 -49.15
CA ASP A 262 27.15 -21.18 -50.59
C ASP A 262 27.15 -19.72 -51.11
N LEU A 263 28.36 -19.21 -51.33
CA LEU A 263 28.66 -17.81 -51.65
C LEU A 263 28.30 -17.38 -53.08
N GLU A 264 27.89 -18.30 -53.95
CA GLU A 264 27.41 -17.92 -55.29
C GLU A 264 25.98 -17.34 -55.27
N THR A 265 25.26 -17.54 -54.17
CA THR A 265 23.87 -17.10 -53.99
C THR A 265 23.72 -15.84 -53.11
N LEU A 266 24.79 -15.36 -52.48
CA LEU A 266 24.76 -14.17 -51.63
C LEU A 266 24.82 -12.88 -52.45
N ASP A 267 24.01 -11.90 -52.06
CA ASP A 267 24.00 -10.60 -52.71
C ASP A 267 25.28 -9.78 -52.40
N SER A 268 25.61 -8.87 -53.31
CA SER A 268 26.83 -8.05 -53.21
C SER A 268 26.87 -7.20 -51.93
N SER A 269 25.72 -6.81 -51.37
CA SER A 269 25.70 -5.98 -50.16
C SER A 269 26.03 -6.80 -48.90
N THR A 270 25.57 -8.04 -48.82
CA THR A 270 25.89 -8.98 -47.73
C THR A 270 27.37 -9.36 -47.72
N LEU A 271 27.97 -9.59 -48.89
CA LEU A 271 29.41 -9.87 -49.00
C LEU A 271 30.28 -8.73 -48.44
N TRP A 272 29.93 -7.48 -48.75
CA TRP A 272 30.64 -6.33 -48.19
C TRP A 272 30.38 -6.12 -46.70
N ARG A 273 29.16 -6.40 -46.19
CA ARG A 273 28.88 -6.39 -44.74
C ARG A 273 29.81 -7.34 -43.99
N LEU A 274 29.95 -8.56 -44.50
CA LEU A 274 30.85 -9.56 -43.93
C LEU A 274 32.32 -9.13 -44.00
N HIS A 275 32.74 -8.49 -45.10
CA HIS A 275 34.10 -7.97 -45.22
C HIS A 275 34.43 -6.88 -44.19
N PHE A 276 33.54 -5.92 -43.99
CA PHE A 276 33.77 -4.88 -42.98
C PHE A 276 33.67 -5.42 -41.56
N PHE A 277 32.76 -6.37 -41.31
CA PHE A 277 32.66 -7.05 -40.02
C PHE A 277 33.95 -7.81 -39.68
N GLU A 278 34.47 -8.61 -40.63
CA GLU A 278 35.75 -9.30 -40.47
C GLU A 278 36.87 -8.34 -40.13
N LYS A 279 37.03 -7.25 -40.90
CA LYS A 279 38.06 -6.23 -40.62
C LYS A 279 37.94 -5.61 -39.23
N LEU A 280 36.72 -5.30 -38.79
CA LEU A 280 36.48 -4.70 -37.47
C LEU A 280 36.86 -5.67 -36.35
N VAL A 281 36.46 -6.94 -36.46
CA VAL A 281 36.79 -7.96 -35.45
C VAL A 281 38.30 -8.20 -35.42
N THR A 282 38.94 -8.34 -36.58
CA THR A 282 40.38 -8.55 -36.69
C THR A 282 41.16 -7.36 -36.12
N GLN A 283 40.73 -6.13 -36.38
CA GLN A 283 41.34 -4.93 -35.80
C GLN A 283 41.19 -4.90 -34.27
N HIS A 284 40.02 -5.22 -33.74
CA HIS A 284 39.77 -5.21 -32.30
C HIS A 284 40.59 -6.29 -31.57
N VAL A 285 40.70 -7.49 -32.14
CA VAL A 285 41.54 -8.57 -31.61
C VAL A 285 43.01 -8.17 -31.59
N GLN A 286 43.46 -7.46 -32.64
CA GLN A 286 44.84 -6.95 -32.71
C GLN A 286 45.10 -5.83 -31.69
N GLU A 287 44.16 -4.90 -31.48
CA GLU A 287 44.26 -3.83 -30.47
C GLU A 287 44.26 -4.39 -29.03
N GLN A 288 43.47 -5.44 -28.75
CA GLN A 288 43.49 -6.12 -27.45
C GLN A 288 44.78 -6.90 -27.20
N ALA A 289 45.36 -7.54 -28.22
CA ALA A 289 46.64 -8.24 -28.14
C ALA A 289 47.81 -7.27 -27.88
N VAL A 290 47.78 -6.09 -28.50
CA VAL A 290 48.78 -5.03 -28.26
C VAL A 290 48.65 -4.47 -26.84
N SER A 291 47.43 -4.24 -26.34
CA SER A 291 47.18 -3.73 -24.99
C SER A 291 47.60 -4.72 -23.89
N THR A 292 47.33 -6.02 -24.08
CA THR A 292 47.74 -7.07 -23.13
C THR A 292 49.26 -7.32 -23.13
N SER A 293 49.92 -7.21 -24.29
CA SER A 293 51.40 -7.28 -24.36
C SER A 293 52.11 -6.10 -23.69
N GLN A 294 51.55 -4.88 -23.77
CA GLN A 294 52.08 -3.71 -23.07
C GLN A 294 51.98 -3.85 -21.54
N ILE A 295 50.85 -4.38 -21.04
CA ILE A 295 50.67 -4.66 -19.60
C ILE A 295 51.63 -5.76 -19.12
N ALA A 296 51.81 -6.84 -19.88
CA ALA A 296 52.75 -7.91 -19.56
C ALA A 296 54.22 -7.44 -19.54
N SER A 297 54.61 -6.56 -20.47
CA SER A 297 55.96 -5.98 -20.50
C SER A 297 56.24 -5.02 -19.33
N SER A 298 55.22 -4.37 -18.79
CA SER A 298 55.34 -3.49 -17.62
C SER A 298 55.50 -4.24 -16.28
N HIS A 299 55.14 -5.53 -16.24
CA HIS A 299 55.30 -6.40 -15.06
C HIS A 299 56.61 -7.18 -15.03
N GLN A 300 57.35 -7.27 -16.14
CA GLN A 300 58.70 -7.85 -16.18
C GLN A 300 59.82 -6.82 -15.97
N ALA A 301 59.49 -5.52 -15.86
CA ALA A 301 60.43 -4.42 -15.65
C ALA A 301 60.42 -3.85 -14.21
N LYS A 302 59.93 -4.62 -13.23
CA LYS A 302 60.07 -4.34 -11.79
C LYS A 302 60.83 -5.44 -11.08
#